data_AF-H2XLH8-F1
#
_entry.id   AF-H2XLH8-F1
#
_cell.length_a   1.000
_cell.length_b   1.000
_cell.length_c   1.000
_cell.angle_alpha   90.00
_cell.angle_beta   90.00
_cell.angle_gamma   90.00
#
_symmetry.space_group_name_H-M   'P 1'
#
loop_
_entity.id
_entity.type
_entity.pdbx_description
1 polymer ?
#
loop_
_entity_poly.entity_id
_entity_poly.type
_entity_poly.pdbx_seq_one_letter_code
_entity_poly.pdbx_strand_id
1 'polypeptide(L)'
;CILTLPPHQRKGFGKLLIEFSYALSRIEGKAGTPEKPLSDLGLLSYRSYWTNTILGIIIGLKPEPGQEKPQITINEICEKTCVKKEDVISTLQHLNLINYYKGQYIIVLTEDVIEGHKRSMSKRKMRIELRCLHWTPKDWSKRGKW
;
A
#
# COMPACT_ATOMS: atom_id res chain seq x y z
N CYS A 1 14.53 1.76 9.65
CA CYS A 1 15.33 0.99 8.67
C CYS A 1 14.73 -0.41 8.43
N ILE A 2 14.87 -0.96 7.22
CA ILE A 2 14.44 -2.33 6.83
C ILE A 2 15.59 -3.04 6.11
N LEU A 3 15.80 -4.32 6.41
CA LEU A 3 16.87 -5.12 5.81
C LEU A 3 16.39 -6.54 5.51
N THR A 4 16.81 -7.07 4.36
CA THR A 4 16.82 -8.50 4.08
C THR A 4 18.26 -8.94 3.91
N LEU A 5 18.68 -9.96 4.65
CA LEU A 5 20.04 -10.50 4.57
C LEU A 5 20.39 -10.84 3.11
N PRO A 6 21.62 -10.56 2.64
CA PRO A 6 22.05 -10.80 1.26
C PRO A 6 21.65 -12.18 0.68
N PRO A 7 21.87 -13.33 1.36
CA PRO A 7 21.50 -14.65 0.82
C PRO A 7 19.98 -14.89 0.70
N HIS A 8 19.16 -14.01 1.27
CA HIS A 8 17.70 -14.06 1.25
C HIS A 8 17.06 -12.97 0.38
N GLN A 9 17.85 -12.15 -0.30
CA GLN A 9 17.31 -11.14 -1.21
C GLN A 9 16.61 -11.79 -2.42
N ARG A 10 15.70 -11.03 -3.05
CA ARG A 10 14.89 -11.47 -4.21
C ARG A 10 13.97 -12.69 -3.97
N LYS A 11 13.87 -13.18 -2.74
CA LYS A 11 12.94 -14.27 -2.34
C LYS A 11 11.57 -13.78 -1.84
N GLY A 12 11.33 -12.47 -1.85
CA GLY A 12 10.06 -11.86 -1.43
C GLY A 12 10.01 -11.36 0.01
N PHE A 13 11.01 -11.66 0.84
CA PHE A 13 11.04 -11.24 2.26
C PHE A 13 11.01 -9.72 2.44
N GLY A 14 11.67 -8.95 1.58
CA GLY A 14 11.61 -7.48 1.67
C GLY A 14 10.18 -6.94 1.55
N LYS A 15 9.40 -7.47 0.59
CA LYS A 15 7.97 -7.10 0.44
C LYS A 15 7.12 -7.58 1.61
N LEU A 16 7.43 -8.76 2.18
CA LEU A 16 6.75 -9.28 3.36
C LEU A 16 6.95 -8.36 4.58
N LEU A 17 8.19 -7.94 4.82
CA LEU A 17 8.54 -7.03 5.92
C LEU A 17 7.85 -5.66 5.76
N ILE A 18 7.76 -5.13 4.54
CA ILE A 18 6.98 -3.92 4.25
C ILE A 18 5.48 -4.16 4.50
N GLU A 19 4.93 -5.29 4.07
CA GLU A 19 3.52 -5.60 4.30
C GLU A 19 3.20 -5.73 5.79
N PHE A 20 4.13 -6.29 6.57
CA PHE A 20 4.02 -6.41 8.01
C PHE A 20 4.05 -5.03 8.69
N SER A 21 4.92 -4.11 8.29
CA SER A 21 4.96 -2.76 8.87
C SER A 21 3.64 -2.01 8.65
N TYR A 22 3.05 -2.09 7.46
CA TYR A 22 1.73 -1.51 7.18
C TYR A 22 0.57 -2.26 7.84
N ALA A 23 0.73 -3.55 8.19
CA ALA A 23 -0.25 -4.28 8.98
C ALA A 23 -0.31 -3.73 10.42
N LEU A 24 0.85 -3.40 11.02
CA LEU A 24 0.90 -2.73 12.31
C LEU A 24 0.27 -1.34 12.25
N SER A 25 0.61 -0.54 11.23
CA SER A 25 -0.01 0.78 10.99
C SER A 25 -1.53 0.72 10.88
N ARG A 26 -2.06 -0.35 10.27
CA ARG A 26 -3.50 -0.62 10.19
C ARG A 26 -4.13 -0.91 11.55
N ILE A 27 -3.47 -1.69 12.40
CA ILE A 27 -3.94 -1.95 13.77
C ILE A 27 -3.89 -0.67 14.62
N GLU A 28 -2.90 0.19 14.40
CA GLU A 28 -2.78 1.49 15.08
C GLU A 28 -3.73 2.57 14.53
N GLY A 29 -4.33 2.38 13.36
CA GLY A 29 -5.12 3.40 12.67
C GLY A 29 -4.31 4.62 12.22
N LYS A 30 -2.99 4.47 12.01
CA LYS A 30 -2.08 5.57 11.68
C LYS A 30 -1.46 5.39 10.31
N ALA A 31 -1.59 6.40 9.45
CA ALA A 31 -0.94 6.39 8.15
C ALA A 31 0.59 6.53 8.30
N GLY A 32 1.33 5.63 7.67
CA GLY A 32 2.79 5.55 7.73
C GLY A 32 3.46 5.87 6.39
N THR A 33 4.74 6.26 6.47
CA THR A 33 5.65 6.38 5.32
C THR A 33 7.03 5.92 5.79
N PRO A 34 7.87 5.31 4.93
CA PRO A 34 9.24 5.03 5.29
C PRO A 34 10.04 6.30 5.61
N GLU A 35 11.05 6.14 6.46
CA GLU A 35 12.07 7.15 6.69
C GLU A 35 12.86 7.43 5.39
N LYS A 36 13.15 8.71 5.12
CA LYS A 36 13.84 9.19 3.91
C LYS A 36 15.26 9.65 4.30
N PRO A 37 16.28 9.47 3.44
CA PRO A 37 16.23 8.89 2.10
C PRO A 37 16.15 7.35 2.12
N LEU A 38 15.49 6.80 1.10
CA LEU A 38 15.45 5.35 0.84
C LEU A 38 16.67 4.93 0.02
N SER A 39 17.16 3.70 0.23
CA SER A 39 18.08 3.06 -0.71
C SER A 39 17.37 2.70 -2.01
N ASP A 40 18.10 2.58 -3.13
CA ASP A 40 17.50 2.25 -4.44
C ASP A 40 16.69 0.95 -4.40
N LEU A 41 17.24 -0.09 -3.76
CA LEU A 41 16.55 -1.37 -3.58
C LEU A 41 15.31 -1.23 -2.67
N GLY A 42 15.41 -0.38 -1.64
CA GLY A 42 14.29 -0.05 -0.76
C GLY A 42 13.17 0.64 -1.53
N LEU A 43 13.50 1.67 -2.31
CA LEU A 43 12.54 2.43 -3.12
C LEU A 43 11.80 1.52 -4.11
N LEU A 44 12.50 0.65 -4.82
CA LEU A 44 11.89 -0.33 -5.72
C LEU A 44 10.92 -1.27 -4.98
N SER A 45 11.30 -1.72 -3.78
CA SER A 45 10.48 -2.60 -2.95
C SER A 45 9.21 -1.91 -2.44
N TYR A 46 9.32 -0.66 -1.97
CA TYR A 46 8.19 0.15 -1.53
C TYR A 46 7.26 0.48 -2.68
N ARG A 47 7.77 0.94 -3.84
CA ARG A 47 6.96 1.17 -5.04
C ARG A 47 6.20 -0.08 -5.45
N SER A 48 6.89 -1.23 -5.53
CA SER A 48 6.24 -2.49 -5.86
C SER A 48 5.16 -2.88 -4.84
N TYR A 49 5.35 -2.58 -3.55
CA TYR A 49 4.34 -2.82 -2.53
C TYR A 49 3.13 -1.88 -2.67
N TRP A 50 3.36 -0.57 -2.80
CA TRP A 50 2.32 0.44 -2.94
C TRP A 50 1.49 0.20 -4.20
N THR A 51 2.12 -0.03 -5.35
CA THR A 51 1.41 -0.34 -6.60
C THR A 51 0.45 -1.51 -6.41
N ASN A 52 0.91 -2.61 -5.83
CA ASN A 52 0.06 -3.80 -5.64
C ASN A 52 -1.04 -3.57 -4.61
N THR A 53 -0.76 -2.82 -3.55
CA THR A 53 -1.75 -2.56 -2.50
C THR A 53 -2.84 -1.61 -2.98
N ILE A 54 -2.45 -0.52 -3.66
CA ILE A 54 -3.37 0.47 -4.21
C ILE A 54 -4.23 -0.14 -5.32
N LEU A 55 -3.61 -0.82 -6.30
CA LEU A 55 -4.35 -1.50 -7.37
C LEU A 55 -5.29 -2.58 -6.83
N GLY A 56 -4.86 -3.34 -5.82
CA GLY A 56 -5.70 -4.34 -5.18
C GLY A 56 -6.95 -3.76 -4.54
N ILE A 57 -6.86 -2.55 -3.95
CA ILE A 57 -8.03 -1.82 -3.44
C ILE A 57 -8.90 -1.37 -4.61
N ILE A 58 -8.36 -0.67 -5.60
CA ILE A 58 -9.18 -0.08 -6.68
C ILE A 58 -9.89 -1.17 -7.50
N ILE A 59 -9.20 -2.26 -7.83
CA ILE A 59 -9.76 -3.40 -8.59
C ILE A 59 -10.79 -4.18 -7.76
N GLY A 60 -10.63 -4.22 -6.44
CA GLY A 60 -11.55 -4.91 -5.53
C GLY A 60 -12.84 -4.13 -5.23
N LEU A 61 -12.95 -2.86 -5.66
CA LEU A 61 -14.16 -2.07 -5.49
C LEU A 61 -15.26 -2.59 -6.41
N LYS A 62 -16.43 -2.82 -5.82
CA LYS A 62 -17.63 -3.06 -6.59
C LYS A 62 -18.24 -1.73 -7.00
N PRO A 63 -18.74 -1.59 -8.23
CA PRO A 63 -19.54 -0.43 -8.58
C PRO A 63 -20.82 -0.41 -7.72
N GLU A 64 -21.19 0.79 -7.28
CA GLU A 64 -22.46 1.02 -6.59
C GLU A 64 -23.65 0.78 -7.54
N PRO A 65 -24.84 0.39 -7.04
CA PRO A 65 -26.03 0.20 -7.87
C PRO A 65 -26.33 1.47 -8.69
N GLY A 66 -26.22 1.37 -10.02
CA GLY A 66 -26.44 2.49 -10.95
C GLY A 66 -25.18 3.18 -11.48
N GLN A 67 -23.97 2.75 -11.09
CA GLN A 67 -22.72 3.21 -11.70
C GLN A 67 -22.08 2.12 -12.56
N GLU A 68 -21.65 2.46 -13.78
CA GLU A 68 -20.90 1.53 -14.64
C GLU A 68 -19.46 1.29 -14.16
N LYS A 69 -18.89 2.23 -13.39
CA LYS A 69 -17.49 2.19 -12.94
C LYS A 69 -17.36 2.57 -11.46
N PRO A 70 -16.56 1.83 -10.67
CA PRO A 70 -16.31 2.16 -9.28
C PRO A 70 -15.58 3.50 -9.17
N GLN A 71 -16.04 4.35 -8.27
CA GLN A 71 -15.39 5.62 -7.92
C GLN A 71 -14.65 5.45 -6.60
N ILE A 72 -13.44 6.01 -6.50
CA ILE A 72 -12.69 6.09 -5.25
C ILE A 72 -11.83 7.35 -5.22
N THR A 73 -11.82 8.00 -4.06
CA THR A 73 -11.01 9.18 -3.80
C THR A 73 -9.63 8.81 -3.25
N ILE A 74 -8.67 9.73 -3.38
CA ILE A 74 -7.33 9.55 -2.80
C ILE A 74 -7.39 9.35 -1.28
N ASN A 75 -8.30 10.04 -0.59
CA ASN A 75 -8.45 9.91 0.86
C ASN A 75 -8.93 8.50 1.25
N GLU A 76 -9.91 7.94 0.54
CA GLU A 76 -10.37 6.56 0.79
C GLU A 76 -9.27 5.52 0.54
N ILE A 77 -8.40 5.74 -0.45
CA ILE A 77 -7.23 4.89 -0.67
C ILE A 77 -6.28 4.99 0.53
N CYS A 78 -6.01 6.19 1.03
CA CYS A 78 -5.14 6.38 2.21
C CYS A 78 -5.71 5.69 3.44
N GLU A 79 -7.01 5.80 3.69
CA GLU A 79 -7.69 5.16 4.82
C GLU A 79 -7.62 3.63 4.74
N LYS A 80 -7.92 3.05 3.56
CA LYS A 80 -7.92 1.59 3.37
C LYS A 80 -6.51 0.98 3.39
N THR A 81 -5.49 1.73 2.98
CA THR A 81 -4.12 1.22 2.84
C THR A 81 -3.19 1.63 3.99
N CYS A 82 -3.55 2.65 4.76
CA CYS A 82 -2.69 3.34 5.72
C CYS A 82 -1.38 3.88 5.13
N VAL A 83 -1.36 4.13 3.82
CA VAL A 83 -0.26 4.79 3.11
C VAL A 83 -0.51 6.30 3.12
N LYS A 84 0.54 7.10 3.32
CA LYS A 84 0.41 8.56 3.25
C LYS A 84 -0.04 9.02 1.86
N LYS A 85 -0.79 10.13 1.84
CA LYS A 85 -1.32 10.75 0.61
C LYS A 85 -0.25 11.03 -0.44
N GLU A 86 0.91 11.52 -0.02
CA GLU A 86 2.05 11.79 -0.90
C GLU A 86 2.50 10.53 -1.66
N ASP A 87 2.62 9.40 -0.96
CA ASP A 87 3.07 8.14 -1.53
C ASP A 87 2.01 7.53 -2.44
N VAL A 88 0.72 7.69 -2.11
CA VAL A 88 -0.41 7.29 -2.98
C VAL A 88 -0.38 8.08 -4.29
N ILE A 89 -0.30 9.41 -4.21
CA ILE A 89 -0.26 10.29 -5.38
C ILE A 89 0.96 9.97 -6.24
N SER A 90 2.15 9.89 -5.64
CA SER A 90 3.39 9.59 -6.35
C SER A 90 3.32 8.22 -7.05
N THR A 91 2.72 7.22 -6.40
CA THR A 91 2.54 5.88 -7.00
C THR A 91 1.58 5.92 -8.17
N LEU A 92 0.43 6.58 -8.04
CA LEU A 92 -0.56 6.67 -9.12
C LEU A 92 -0.05 7.50 -10.31
N GLN A 93 0.73 8.56 -10.05
CA GLN A 93 1.41 9.35 -11.08
C GLN A 93 2.45 8.49 -11.82
N HIS A 94 3.24 7.70 -11.10
CA HIS A 94 4.23 6.81 -11.73
C HIS A 94 3.59 5.75 -12.64
N LEU A 95 2.35 5.36 -12.36
CA LEU A 95 1.58 4.41 -13.17
C LEU A 95 0.78 5.10 -14.28
N ASN A 96 0.82 6.44 -14.38
CA ASN A 96 -0.03 7.24 -15.29
C ASN A 96 -1.54 6.99 -15.13
N LEU A 97 -2.00 6.71 -13.90
CA LEU A 97 -3.40 6.38 -13.61
C LEU A 97 -4.18 7.54 -13.02
N ILE A 98 -3.55 8.69 -12.82
CA ILE A 98 -4.17 9.83 -12.14
C ILE A 98 -4.04 11.09 -13.00
N ASN A 99 -5.17 11.78 -13.17
CA ASN A 99 -5.25 13.08 -13.80
C ASN A 99 -5.81 14.10 -12.81
N TYR A 100 -5.33 15.33 -12.86
CA TYR A 100 -5.87 16.42 -12.04
C TYR A 100 -6.75 17.31 -12.90
N TYR A 101 -8.04 17.39 -12.56
CA TYR A 101 -9.03 18.16 -13.30
C TYR A 101 -9.93 18.94 -12.35
N LYS A 102 -10.04 20.26 -12.55
CA LYS A 102 -10.89 21.18 -11.75
C LYS A 102 -10.74 21.03 -10.22
N GLY A 103 -9.52 20.83 -9.73
CA GLY A 103 -9.28 20.71 -8.29
C GLY A 103 -9.41 19.28 -7.74
N GLN A 104 -9.76 18.30 -8.58
CA GLN A 104 -9.99 16.92 -8.19
C GLN A 104 -9.06 15.96 -8.92
N TYR A 105 -8.72 14.86 -8.24
CA TYR A 105 -7.99 13.76 -8.83
C TYR A 105 -8.96 12.74 -9.44
N ILE A 106 -8.78 12.44 -10.72
CA ILE A 106 -9.53 11.43 -11.46
C ILE A 106 -8.60 10.24 -11.66
N ILE A 107 -9.03 9.05 -11.22
CA ILE A 107 -8.28 7.80 -11.39
C ILE A 107 -8.86 7.04 -12.58
N VAL A 108 -7.99 6.65 -13.52
CA VAL A 108 -8.36 5.86 -14.71
C VAL A 108 -7.58 4.56 -14.69
N LEU A 109 -8.30 3.44 -14.71
CA LEU A 109 -7.70 2.11 -14.84
C LEU A 109 -7.85 1.60 -16.27
N THR A 110 -6.75 1.12 -16.84
CA THR A 110 -6.73 0.40 -18.11
C THR A 110 -6.70 -1.10 -17.87
N GLU A 111 -7.17 -1.87 -18.86
CA GLU A 111 -7.19 -3.33 -18.78
C GLU A 111 -5.78 -3.94 -18.63
N ASP A 112 -4.78 -3.34 -19.29
CA ASP A 112 -3.37 -3.74 -19.19
C ASP A 112 -2.86 -3.68 -17.75
N VAL A 113 -3.25 -2.64 -17.00
CA VAL A 113 -2.84 -2.47 -15.60
C VAL A 113 -3.51 -3.53 -14.71
N ILE A 114 -4.77 -3.85 -14.99
CA ILE A 114 -5.50 -4.89 -14.28
C ILE A 114 -4.85 -6.25 -14.52
N GLU A 115 -4.53 -6.58 -15.77
CA GLU A 115 -3.88 -7.84 -16.13
C GLU A 115 -2.45 -7.92 -15.57
N GLY A 116 -1.69 -6.82 -15.64
CA GLY A 116 -0.38 -6.69 -15.03
C GLY A 116 -0.42 -6.92 -13.51
N HIS A 117 -1.42 -6.37 -12.83
CA HIS A 117 -1.63 -6.62 -11.41
C HIS A 117 -1.94 -8.09 -11.13
N LYS A 118 -2.86 -8.72 -11.89
CA LYS A 118 -3.18 -10.16 -11.76
C LYS A 118 -1.92 -11.03 -11.92
N ARG A 119 -1.08 -10.75 -12.93
CA ARG A 119 0.20 -11.45 -13.16
C ARG A 119 1.22 -11.23 -12.03
N SER A 120 1.26 -10.05 -11.43
CA SER A 120 2.14 -9.78 -10.28
C SER A 120 1.67 -10.53 -9.03
N MET A 121 0.35 -10.56 -8.82
CA MET A 121 -0.26 -11.22 -7.66
C MET A 121 -0.16 -12.75 -7.72
N SER A 122 -0.25 -13.36 -8.90
CA SER A 122 -0.08 -14.82 -9.06
C SER A 122 1.33 -15.30 -8.72
N LYS A 123 2.35 -14.45 -8.92
CA LYS A 123 3.75 -14.76 -8.56
C LYS A 123 4.03 -14.60 -7.06
N ARG A 124 3.13 -13.97 -6.30
CA ARG A 124 3.34 -13.63 -4.90
C ARG A 124 3.04 -14.83 -4.00
N LYS A 125 4.10 -15.56 -3.62
CA LYS A 125 3.99 -16.77 -2.78
C LYS A 125 3.72 -16.50 -1.30
N MET A 126 4.07 -15.31 -0.80
CA MET A 126 4.02 -15.01 0.64
C MET A 126 3.30 -13.69 0.90
N ARG A 127 2.35 -13.72 1.83
CA ARG A 127 1.56 -12.56 2.27
C ARG A 127 1.35 -12.62 3.77
N ILE A 128 1.20 -11.44 4.38
CA ILE A 128 0.78 -11.34 5.77
C ILE A 128 -0.72 -11.55 5.87
N GLU A 129 -1.13 -12.48 6.74
CA GLU A 129 -2.51 -12.65 7.14
C GLU A 129 -2.76 -11.89 8.45
N LEU A 130 -3.64 -10.88 8.42
CA LEU A 130 -3.98 -10.05 9.58
C LEU A 130 -4.54 -10.87 10.76
N ARG A 131 -5.24 -11.97 10.47
CA ARG A 131 -5.80 -12.89 11.47
C ARG A 131 -4.73 -13.59 12.32
N CYS A 132 -3.53 -13.75 11.78
CA CYS A 132 -2.40 -14.36 12.49
C CYS A 132 -1.56 -13.33 13.26
N LEU A 133 -1.88 -12.03 13.13
CA LEU A 133 -1.14 -10.94 13.75
C LEU A 133 -1.73 -10.61 15.13
N HIS A 134 -1.22 -11.28 16.16
CA HIS A 134 -1.57 -10.98 17.56
C HIS A 134 -0.71 -9.83 18.07
N TRP A 135 -1.19 -8.60 17.88
CA TRP A 135 -0.49 -7.40 18.32
C TRP A 135 -1.47 -6.37 18.87
N THR A 136 -1.10 -5.74 19.99
CA THR A 136 -1.89 -4.71 20.64
C THR A 136 -1.00 -3.47 20.82
N PRO A 137 -1.40 -2.29 20.31
CA PRO A 137 -0.64 -1.07 20.48
C PRO A 137 -0.40 -0.77 21.96
N LYS A 138 0.84 -0.43 22.30
CA LYS A 138 1.15 0.06 23.65
C LYS A 138 0.84 1.54 23.73
N ASP A 139 0.00 1.92 24.69
CA ASP A 139 -0.24 3.32 25.03
C ASP A 139 0.93 3.85 25.88
N TRP A 140 1.85 4.56 25.22
CA TRP A 140 3.03 5.13 25.89
C TRP A 140 2.70 6.36 26.75
N SER A 141 1.51 6.96 26.57
CA SER A 141 1.03 8.10 27.37
C SER A 141 0.78 7.72 28.83
N LYS A 142 0.59 6.42 29.10
CA LYS A 142 0.38 5.88 30.45
C LYS A 142 1.67 5.63 31.25
N ARG A 143 2.85 5.81 30.64
CA ARG A 143 4.15 5.54 31.30
C ARG A 143 4.66 6.66 32.21
N GLY A 144 4.00 7.81 32.26
CA GLY A 144 4.44 8.99 33.04
C GLY A 144 3.75 9.22 34.39
N LYS A 145 3.00 8.24 34.92
CA LYS A 145 2.41 8.33 36.27
C LYS A 145 3.17 7.45 37.26
N TRP A 146 4.40 7.83 37.58
CA TRP A 146 5.15 7.35 38.74
C TRP A 146 5.88 8.53 39.35
#